data_AF-A0A8S8YMT1-F1
#
_entry.id   AF-A0A8S8YMT1-F1
#
_cell.length_a   1.000
_cell.length_b   1.000
_cell.length_c   1.000
_cell.angle_alpha   90.00
_cell.angle_beta   90.00
_cell.angle_gamma   90.00
#
_symmetry.space_group_name_H-M   'P 1'
#
loop_
_entity.id
_entity.type
_entity.pdbx_description
1 polymer ?
#
loop_
_entity_poly.entity_id
_entity_poly.type
_entity_poly.pdbx_seq_one_letter_code
_entity_poly.pdbx_strand_id
1 'polypeptide(L)'
;MHKTPLILTHQTPEVLQEMHNPGGFTDGDRAVCFALSQNVSNEQIHLRGFRTDSIGRWTGQTNPERKMRKLEWMSRVLDIAGVKM
;
A
#
# COMPACT_ATOMS: atom_id res chain seq x y z
N MET A 1 28.77 -2.08 1.62
CA MET A 1 27.64 -1.20 2.02
C MET A 1 26.65 -1.16 0.86
N HIS A 2 25.37 -1.47 1.09
CA HIS A 2 24.35 -1.24 0.08
C HIS A 2 24.23 0.26 -0.19
N LYS A 3 24.18 0.66 -1.48
CA LYS A 3 24.02 2.06 -1.88
C LYS A 3 22.64 2.64 -1.52
N THR A 4 21.67 1.77 -1.23
CA THR A 4 20.30 2.17 -0.90
C THR A 4 20.14 2.24 0.62
N PRO A 5 19.64 3.36 1.17
CA PRO A 5 19.38 3.47 2.61
C PRO A 5 18.36 2.42 3.05
N LEU A 6 18.66 1.73 4.14
CA LEU A 6 17.74 0.80 4.80
C LEU A 6 16.85 1.59 5.76
N ILE A 7 15.53 1.56 5.53
CA ILE A 7 14.55 2.21 6.39
C ILE A 7 13.75 1.12 7.11
N LEU A 8 13.82 1.10 8.45
CA LEU A 8 13.07 0.14 9.26
C LEU A 8 11.62 0.62 9.42
N THR A 9 10.67 -0.30 9.21
CA THR A 9 9.24 0.00 9.36
C THR A 9 8.54 -1.02 10.27
N HIS A 10 7.48 -0.60 10.95
CA HIS A 10 6.63 -1.47 11.76
C HIS A 10 5.15 -1.12 11.65
N GLN A 11 4.27 -2.03 12.06
CA GLN A 11 2.81 -1.85 12.08
C GLN A 11 2.21 -2.20 13.45
N THR A 12 2.99 -2.03 14.52
CA THR A 12 2.54 -2.19 15.91
C THR A 12 1.93 -0.87 16.43
N PRO A 13 1.05 -0.91 17.45
CA PRO A 13 0.57 0.31 18.12
C PRO A 13 1.65 0.99 18.98
N GLU A 14 2.72 0.26 19.32
CA GLU A 14 3.84 0.76 20.12
C GLU A 14 4.81 1.59 19.29
N VAL A 15 5.48 2.55 19.93
CA VAL A 15 6.59 3.27 19.29
C VAL A 15 7.85 2.41 19.42
N LEU A 16 8.46 2.06 18.28
CA LEU A 16 9.73 1.35 18.24
C LEU A 16 10.84 2.34 17.86
N GLN A 17 11.91 2.38 18.66
CA GLN A 17 13.02 3.31 18.46
C GLN A 17 13.68 3.10 17.10
N GLU A 18 14.00 4.18 16.39
CA GLU A 18 14.59 4.18 15.02
C GLU A 18 13.76 3.48 13.94
N MET A 19 12.48 3.16 14.20
CA MET A 19 11.58 2.54 13.21
C MET A 19 10.40 3.46 12.92
N HIS A 20 9.95 3.45 11.66
CA HIS A 20 8.81 4.24 11.23
C HIS A 20 7.53 3.40 11.17
N ASN A 21 6.43 3.94 11.68
CA ASN A 21 5.10 3.39 11.43
C ASN A 21 4.43 4.15 10.27
N PRO A 22 4.59 3.71 9.00
CA PRO A 22 3.87 4.32 7.88
C PRO A 22 2.35 4.08 7.96
N GLY A 23 1.91 3.27 8.94
CA GLY A 23 0.59 2.67 8.98
C GLY A 23 0.53 1.38 8.15
N GLY A 24 -0.65 0.77 8.15
CA GLY A 24 -0.92 -0.37 7.28
C GLY A 24 -1.15 0.05 5.84
N PHE A 25 -0.54 -0.66 4.89
CA PHE A 25 -0.93 -0.63 3.49
C PHE A 25 -2.37 -1.15 3.30
N THR A 26 -2.94 -1.02 2.12
CA THR A 26 -4.27 -1.58 1.82
C THR A 26 -4.17 -3.08 1.50
N ASP A 27 -5.28 -3.82 1.54
CA ASP A 27 -5.24 -5.21 1.08
C ASP A 27 -4.99 -5.30 -0.43
N GLY A 28 -5.37 -4.26 -1.19
CA GLY A 28 -5.23 -4.21 -2.63
C GLY A 28 -3.76 -4.15 -3.10
N ASP A 29 -2.98 -3.22 -2.55
CA ASP A 29 -1.54 -3.15 -2.87
C ASP A 29 -0.79 -4.43 -2.46
N ARG A 30 -1.12 -5.01 -1.29
CA ARG A 30 -0.54 -6.29 -0.82
C ARG A 30 -0.85 -7.43 -1.77
N ALA A 31 -2.09 -7.54 -2.25
CA ALA A 31 -2.49 -8.58 -3.19
C ALA A 31 -1.70 -8.46 -4.52
N VAL A 32 -1.50 -7.25 -5.01
CA VAL A 32 -0.71 -7.00 -6.22
C VAL A 32 0.76 -7.35 -6.02
N CYS A 33 1.39 -6.87 -4.94
CA CYS A 33 2.78 -7.21 -4.62
C CYS A 33 2.96 -8.72 -4.45
N PHE A 34 1.99 -9.40 -3.82
CA PHE A 34 2.01 -10.85 -3.70
C PHE A 34 1.95 -11.54 -5.06
N ALA A 35 1.00 -11.18 -5.93
CA ALA A 35 0.89 -11.78 -7.26
C ALA A 35 2.18 -11.61 -8.09
N LEU A 36 2.76 -10.40 -8.08
CA LEU A 36 4.03 -10.12 -8.77
C LEU A 36 5.18 -10.96 -8.22
N SER A 37 5.23 -11.18 -6.89
CA SER A 37 6.24 -12.06 -6.26
C SER A 37 6.14 -13.52 -6.71
N GLN A 38 4.98 -13.93 -7.24
CA GLN A 38 4.73 -15.26 -7.79
C GLN A 38 4.97 -15.33 -9.30
N ASN A 39 5.72 -14.38 -9.87
CA ASN A 39 6.02 -14.25 -11.31
C ASN A 39 4.78 -14.05 -12.20
N VAL A 40 3.67 -13.55 -11.66
CA VAL A 40 2.55 -13.09 -12.49
C VAL A 40 2.96 -11.78 -13.16
N SER A 41 2.79 -11.67 -14.48
CA SER A 41 3.09 -10.42 -15.18
C SER A 41 2.09 -9.34 -14.80
N ASN A 42 2.52 -8.08 -14.72
CA ASN A 42 1.64 -6.94 -14.47
C ASN A 42 0.51 -6.83 -15.51
N GLU A 43 0.71 -7.23 -16.77
CA GLU A 43 -0.36 -7.23 -17.80
C GLU A 43 -1.47 -8.26 -17.53
N GLN A 44 -1.20 -9.25 -16.67
CA GLN A 44 -2.20 -10.27 -16.29
C GLN A 44 -3.04 -9.82 -15.10
N ILE A 45 -2.66 -8.74 -14.41
CA ILE A 45 -3.33 -8.24 -13.22
C ILE A 45 -4.38 -7.20 -13.61
N HIS A 46 -5.64 -7.49 -13.31
CA HIS A 46 -6.75 -6.55 -13.54
C HIS A 46 -7.28 -6.04 -12.20
N LEU A 47 -7.23 -4.72 -12.00
CA LEU A 47 -7.71 -4.10 -10.78
C LEU A 47 -9.22 -3.83 -10.87
N ARG A 48 -9.99 -4.31 -9.89
CA ARG A 48 -11.44 -4.09 -9.80
C ARG A 48 -11.81 -3.55 -8.43
N GLY A 49 -12.55 -2.44 -8.39
CA GLY A 49 -12.98 -1.80 -7.14
C GLY A 49 -11.89 -0.98 -6.44
N PHE A 50 -10.75 -0.72 -7.10
CA PHE A 50 -9.73 0.19 -6.59
C PHE A 50 -10.18 1.63 -6.81
N ARG A 51 -10.20 2.43 -5.74
CA ARG A 51 -10.47 3.86 -5.78
C ARG A 51 -9.52 4.59 -4.87
N THR A 52 -9.01 5.72 -5.35
CA THR A 52 -8.06 6.58 -4.62
C THR A 52 -8.62 7.98 -4.37
N ASP A 53 -9.72 8.33 -5.04
CA ASP A 53 -10.35 9.64 -5.06
C ASP A 53 -11.36 9.87 -3.94
N SER A 54 -11.83 8.81 -3.27
CA SER A 54 -12.86 8.92 -2.25
C SER A 54 -12.89 7.74 -1.29
N ILE A 55 -13.53 7.97 -0.15
CA ILE A 55 -13.80 6.96 0.86
C ILE A 55 -15.15 6.30 0.52
N GLY A 56 -15.14 4.99 0.27
CA GLY A 56 -16.36 4.26 -0.06
C GLY A 56 -17.32 4.15 1.12
N ARG A 57 -18.63 4.04 0.83
CA ARG A 57 -19.71 3.95 1.84
C ARG A 57 -19.59 2.80 2.84
N TRP A 58 -18.83 1.75 2.48
CA TRP A 58 -18.59 0.57 3.31
C TRP A 58 -17.31 0.66 4.13
N THR A 59 -16.68 1.84 4.16
CA THR A 59 -15.55 2.08 5.04
C THR A 59 -16.07 2.14 6.47
N GLY A 60 -15.63 1.21 7.32
CA GLY A 60 -15.94 1.24 8.75
C GLY A 60 -15.42 2.50 9.45
N GLN A 61 -15.59 2.59 10.77
CA GLN A 61 -15.07 3.73 11.55
C GLN A 61 -13.56 3.86 11.32
N THR A 62 -13.15 4.95 10.66
CA THR A 62 -11.76 5.23 10.34
C THR A 62 -11.51 6.73 10.39
N ASN A 63 -10.27 7.13 10.66
CA ASN A 63 -9.86 8.52 10.48
C ASN A 63 -9.78 8.81 8.97
N PRO A 64 -10.60 9.73 8.42
CA PRO A 64 -10.67 9.96 6.97
C PRO A 64 -9.33 10.37 6.36
N GLU A 65 -8.58 11.28 7.00
CA GLU A 65 -7.29 11.74 6.49
C GLU A 65 -6.27 10.60 6.43
N ARG A 66 -6.23 9.76 7.47
CA ARG A 66 -5.34 8.59 7.50
C ARG A 66 -5.72 7.60 6.42
N LYS A 67 -7.02 7.41 6.15
CA LYS A 67 -7.49 6.54 5.07
C LYS A 67 -7.08 7.10 3.70
N MET A 68 -7.24 8.40 3.46
CA MET A 68 -6.83 9.04 2.21
C MET A 68 -5.32 8.90 1.97
N ARG A 69 -4.48 9.15 2.99
CA ARG A 69 -3.02 8.92 2.88
C ARG A 69 -2.68 7.47 2.50
N LYS A 70 -3.42 6.48 3.02
CA LYS A 70 -3.23 5.08 2.63
C LYS A 70 -3.61 4.82 1.17
N LEU A 71 -4.68 5.45 0.68
CA LEU A 71 -5.08 5.33 -0.72
C LEU A 71 -4.06 5.98 -1.67
N GLU A 72 -3.49 7.13 -1.30
CA GLU A 72 -2.38 7.74 -2.04
C GLU A 72 -1.16 6.82 -2.11
N TRP A 73 -0.80 6.19 -0.99
CA TRP A 73 0.29 5.22 -0.97
C TRP A 73 0.01 3.98 -1.82
N MET A 74 -1.21 3.43 -1.76
CA MET A 74 -1.63 2.34 -2.64
C MET A 74 -1.44 2.74 -4.11
N SER A 75 -1.90 3.94 -4.50
CA SER A 75 -1.72 4.47 -5.86
C SER A 75 -0.26 4.48 -6.30
N ARG A 76 0.64 4.96 -5.42
CA ARG A 76 2.09 5.00 -5.70
C ARG A 76 2.70 3.61 -5.82
N VAL A 77 2.28 2.67 -4.98
CA VAL A 77 2.77 1.29 -5.02
C VAL A 77 2.38 0.62 -6.33
N LEU A 78 1.13 0.81 -6.79
CA LEU A 78 0.66 0.26 -8.06
C LEU A 78 1.42 0.84 -9.27
N ASP A 79 1.71 2.14 -9.24
CA ASP A 79 2.52 2.82 -10.26
C ASP A 79 3.96 2.27 -10.31
N ILE A 80 4.62 2.12 -9.15
CA ILE A 80 5.95 1.50 -9.03
C ILE A 80 5.93 0.04 -9.52
N ALA A 81 4.85 -0.68 -9.24
CA ALA A 81 4.64 -2.05 -9.67
C ALA A 81 4.31 -2.18 -11.17
N GLY A 82 4.10 -1.06 -11.87
CA GLY A 82 3.72 -1.05 -13.28
C GLY A 82 2.33 -1.60 -13.56
N VAL A 83 1.46 -1.65 -12.54
CA VAL A 83 0.07 -2.13 -12.68
C VAL A 83 -0.85 -0.93 -12.84
N LYS A 84 -1.47 -0.82 -14.02
CA LYS A 84 -2.38 0.29 -14.32
C LYS A 84 -3.68 0.14 -13.53
N MET A 85 -4.09 1.22 -12.86
CA MET A 85 -5.42 1.38 -12.29
C MET A 85 -6.49 1.64 -13.36
#